data_AF-A0A1G2JPX5-F1
#
_entry.id   AF-A0A1G2JPX5-F1
#
_cell.length_a   1.000
_cell.length_b   1.000
_cell.length_c   1.000
_cell.angle_alpha   90.00
_cell.angle_beta   90.00
_cell.angle_gamma   90.00
#
_symmetry.space_group_name_H-M   'P 1'
#
loop_
_entity.id
_entity.type
_entity.pdbx_description
1 polymer ?
#
loop_
_entity_poly.entity_id
_entity_poly.type
_entity_poly.pdbx_seq_one_letter_code
_entity_poly.pdbx_strand_id
1 'polypeptide(L)'
;MQNNLQKNKFDYLKIYQEAHNNAAELLKEAEILFDNECYSRSYFLAFTALEEISKSQFAADVSTGYSKEKVFLRFYTNHKYKIKGMSWAHYDANTSPHNLVWVGPDRDDVERVKANEPLFEKRNNSLYVGIINNYIKLPKKEILGPDAKEIIHIANVAFQRIWEASGEFGGNQIGTKGFMK
;
A
#
# COMPACT_ATOMS: atom_id res chain seq x y z
N MET A 1 -2.18 6.27 -42.30
CA MET A 1 -1.79 7.01 -41.08
C MET A 1 -0.96 6.06 -40.22
N GLN A 2 0.37 6.23 -40.20
CA GLN A 2 1.24 5.47 -39.31
C GLN A 2 1.03 6.01 -37.89
N ASN A 3 0.45 5.19 -37.01
CA ASN A 3 0.43 5.45 -35.58
C ASN A 3 1.88 5.48 -35.09
N ASN A 4 2.42 6.67 -34.85
CA ASN A 4 3.62 6.86 -34.05
C ASN A 4 3.29 6.41 -32.62
N LEU A 5 3.38 5.11 -32.35
CA LEU A 5 3.46 4.59 -31.00
C LEU A 5 4.75 5.13 -30.41
N GLN A 6 4.61 6.24 -29.66
CA GLN A 6 5.71 6.83 -28.92
C GLN A 6 6.25 5.74 -28.00
N LYS A 7 7.44 5.22 -28.32
CA LYS A 7 8.05 4.13 -27.56
C LYS A 7 8.28 4.64 -26.13
N ASN A 8 7.61 4.02 -25.16
CA ASN A 8 7.79 4.34 -23.74
C ASN A 8 9.27 4.23 -23.37
N LYS A 9 9.76 5.11 -22.50
CA LYS A 9 11.15 5.11 -22.06
C LYS A 9 11.49 3.87 -21.22
N PHE A 10 10.49 3.31 -20.56
CA PHE A 10 10.62 2.18 -19.64
C PHE A 10 9.62 1.08 -19.97
N ASP A 11 9.96 -0.15 -19.57
CA ASP A 11 9.03 -1.28 -19.55
C ASP A 11 8.13 -1.18 -18.31
N TYR A 12 6.93 -0.64 -18.50
CA TYR A 12 5.98 -0.40 -17.41
C TYR A 12 5.32 -1.66 -16.87
N LEU A 13 5.23 -2.73 -17.67
CA LEU A 13 4.75 -4.02 -17.19
C LEU A 13 5.78 -4.63 -16.24
N LYS A 14 7.07 -4.52 -16.57
CA LYS A 14 8.14 -4.92 -15.66
C LYS A 14 8.13 -4.09 -14.38
N ILE A 15 7.99 -2.77 -14.45
CA ILE A 15 7.90 -1.91 -13.24
C ILE A 15 6.71 -2.34 -12.36
N TYR A 16 5.56 -2.65 -12.96
CA TYR A 16 4.40 -3.17 -12.24
C TYR A 16 4.74 -4.43 -11.44
N GLN A 17 5.40 -5.41 -12.07
CA GLN A 17 5.79 -6.68 -11.45
C GLN A 17 6.83 -6.47 -10.33
N GLU A 18 7.91 -5.75 -10.61
CA GLU A 18 8.99 -5.52 -9.64
C GLU A 18 8.49 -4.75 -8.40
N ALA A 19 7.66 -3.72 -8.61
CA ALA A 19 7.07 -2.96 -7.50
C ALA A 19 6.06 -3.79 -6.70
N HIS A 20 5.27 -4.66 -7.36
CA HIS A 20 4.33 -5.55 -6.69
C HIS A 20 5.08 -6.57 -5.81
N ASN A 21 6.13 -7.21 -6.35
CA ASN A 21 6.93 -8.19 -5.62
C ASN A 21 7.66 -7.54 -4.44
N ASN A 22 8.28 -6.38 -4.65
CA ASN A 22 8.95 -5.64 -3.59
C ASN A 22 7.95 -5.23 -2.49
N ALA A 23 6.73 -4.84 -2.84
CA ALA A 23 5.70 -4.57 -1.84
C ALA A 23 5.33 -5.81 -1.00
N ALA A 24 5.27 -6.99 -1.63
CA ALA A 24 4.93 -8.24 -0.93
C ALA A 24 6.05 -8.66 0.03
N GLU A 25 7.31 -8.51 -0.40
CA GLU A 25 8.48 -8.73 0.46
C GLU A 25 8.51 -7.76 1.65
N LEU A 26 8.29 -6.46 1.40
CA LEU A 26 8.20 -5.44 2.46
C LEU A 26 7.08 -5.74 3.47
N LEU A 27 5.91 -6.18 3.00
CA LEU A 27 4.80 -6.53 3.89
C LEU A 27 5.13 -7.75 4.74
N LYS A 28 5.71 -8.80 4.14
CA LYS A 28 6.17 -9.98 4.88
C LYS A 28 7.19 -9.61 5.96
N GLU A 29 8.16 -8.75 5.63
CA GLU A 29 9.12 -8.25 6.62
C GLU A 29 8.45 -7.40 7.72
N ALA A 30 7.44 -6.61 7.36
CA ALA A 30 6.66 -5.82 8.31
C ALA A 30 5.92 -6.70 9.32
N GLU A 31 5.37 -7.83 8.88
CA GLU A 31 4.69 -8.82 9.73
C GLU A 31 5.67 -9.50 10.69
N ILE A 32 6.84 -9.93 10.19
CA ILE A 32 7.91 -10.48 11.05
C ILE A 32 8.32 -9.48 12.13
N LEU A 33 8.49 -8.21 11.78
CA LEU A 33 8.82 -7.17 12.74
C LEU A 33 7.67 -6.89 13.72
N PHE A 34 6.42 -7.01 13.28
CA PHE A 34 5.25 -6.86 14.14
C PHE A 34 5.23 -7.92 15.23
N ASP A 35 5.44 -9.19 14.85
CA ASP A 35 5.47 -10.33 15.76
C ASP A 35 6.61 -10.25 16.79
N ASN A 36 7.68 -9.52 16.45
CA ASN A 36 8.81 -9.23 17.34
C ASN A 36 8.69 -7.87 18.06
N GLU A 37 7.48 -7.31 18.15
CA GLU A 37 7.17 -6.04 18.81
C GLU A 37 7.95 -4.82 18.29
N CYS A 38 8.54 -4.92 17.09
CA CYS A 38 9.28 -3.85 16.41
C CYS A 38 8.32 -2.89 15.68
N TYR A 39 7.27 -2.43 16.36
CA TYR A 39 6.11 -1.74 15.76
C TYR A 39 6.46 -0.54 14.89
N SER A 40 7.42 0.29 15.29
CA SER A 40 7.79 1.46 14.49
C SER A 40 8.45 1.08 13.15
N ARG A 41 9.19 -0.05 13.10
CA ARG A 41 9.83 -0.51 11.86
C ARG A 41 8.84 -1.31 11.03
N SER A 42 8.01 -2.11 11.67
CA SER A 42 6.86 -2.77 11.06
C SER A 42 5.96 -1.76 10.33
N TYR A 43 5.54 -0.69 11.01
CA TYR A 43 4.75 0.39 10.40
C TYR A 43 5.45 1.00 9.19
N PHE A 44 6.75 1.28 9.31
CA PHE A 44 7.54 1.87 8.22
C PHE A 44 7.53 0.99 6.96
N LEU A 45 7.77 -0.32 7.12
CA LEU A 45 7.81 -1.26 6.00
C LEU A 45 6.43 -1.46 5.38
N ALA A 46 5.38 -1.64 6.19
CA ALA A 46 4.02 -1.76 5.69
C ALA A 46 3.53 -0.50 4.96
N PHE A 47 3.87 0.69 5.47
CA PHE A 47 3.58 1.94 4.76
C PHE A 47 4.35 2.03 3.43
N THR A 48 5.61 1.59 3.42
CA THR A 48 6.42 1.56 2.20
C THR A 48 5.87 0.55 1.19
N ALA A 49 5.35 -0.60 1.66
CA ALA A 49 4.63 -1.56 0.83
C ALA A 49 3.43 -0.90 0.13
N LEU A 50 2.61 -0.09 0.83
CA LEU A 50 1.54 0.67 0.20
C LEU A 50 2.03 1.64 -0.88
N GLU A 51 3.18 2.30 -0.68
CA GLU A 51 3.76 3.15 -1.73
C GLU A 51 4.17 2.35 -2.98
N GLU A 52 4.71 1.15 -2.78
CA GLU A 52 5.12 0.25 -3.86
C GLU A 52 3.92 -0.40 -4.56
N ILE A 53 2.85 -0.76 -3.84
CA ILE A 53 1.57 -1.16 -4.43
C ILE A 53 1.02 -0.04 -5.31
N SER A 54 0.98 1.18 -4.79
CA SER A 54 0.50 2.35 -5.53
C SER A 54 1.30 2.59 -6.81
N LYS A 55 2.63 2.47 -6.72
CA LYS A 55 3.53 2.53 -7.88
C LYS A 55 3.25 1.42 -8.89
N SER A 56 3.08 0.19 -8.41
CA SER A 56 2.76 -0.97 -9.22
C SER A 56 1.47 -0.71 -10.02
N GLN A 57 0.37 -0.36 -9.34
CA GLN A 57 -0.91 -0.11 -10.02
C GLN A 57 -0.83 1.06 -11.02
N PHE A 58 -0.11 2.13 -10.70
CA PHE A 58 0.01 3.25 -11.65
C PHE A 58 0.94 2.92 -12.84
N ALA A 59 1.91 2.01 -12.68
CA ALA A 59 2.70 1.49 -13.79
C ALA A 59 1.83 0.63 -14.72
N ALA A 60 0.94 -0.20 -14.16
CA ALA A 60 -0.04 -0.95 -14.96
C ALA A 60 -0.97 -0.04 -15.76
N ASP A 61 -1.40 1.11 -15.20
CA ASP A 61 -2.18 2.11 -15.95
C ASP A 61 -1.42 2.67 -17.16
N VAL A 62 -0.10 2.91 -17.04
CA VAL A 62 0.70 3.33 -18.20
C VAL A 62 0.84 2.19 -19.21
N SER A 63 1.07 0.96 -18.73
CA SER A 63 1.20 -0.22 -19.58
C SER A 63 -0.07 -0.52 -20.39
N THR A 64 -1.24 -0.25 -19.82
CA THR A 64 -2.55 -0.46 -20.46
C THR A 64 -3.01 0.75 -21.28
N GLY A 65 -2.26 1.85 -21.27
CA GLY A 65 -2.61 3.10 -21.95
C GLY A 65 -3.66 3.96 -21.23
N TYR A 66 -4.05 3.59 -20.01
CA TYR A 66 -4.98 4.36 -19.17
C TYR A 66 -4.35 5.66 -18.65
N SER A 67 -3.03 5.66 -18.41
CA SER A 67 -2.27 6.84 -17.98
C SER A 67 -1.08 7.10 -18.90
N LYS A 68 -0.57 8.34 -18.90
CA LYS A 68 0.59 8.74 -19.71
C LYS A 68 1.87 8.64 -18.87
N GLU A 69 2.98 8.21 -19.49
CA GLU A 69 4.31 8.15 -18.86
C GLU A 69 4.68 9.44 -18.10
N LYS A 70 4.43 10.62 -18.69
CA LYS A 70 4.73 11.91 -18.03
C LYS A 70 4.00 12.07 -16.69
N VAL A 71 2.79 11.54 -16.58
CA VAL A 71 1.99 11.58 -15.33
C VAL A 71 2.60 10.61 -14.32
N PHE A 72 2.98 9.41 -14.74
CA PHE A 72 3.68 8.45 -13.89
C PHE A 72 4.98 9.01 -13.31
N LEU A 73 5.83 9.65 -14.14
CA LEU A 73 7.11 10.20 -13.65
C LEU A 73 6.92 11.30 -12.59
N ARG A 74 5.86 12.11 -12.70
CA ARG A 74 5.50 13.09 -11.67
C ARG A 74 4.97 12.44 -10.40
N PHE A 75 4.19 11.37 -10.54
CA PHE A 75 3.65 10.61 -9.43
C PHE A 75 4.75 9.85 -8.67
N TYR A 76 5.68 9.23 -9.39
CA TYR A 76 6.75 8.38 -8.86
C TYR A 76 7.60 9.08 -7.79
N THR A 77 7.89 10.36 -7.99
CA THR A 77 8.75 11.16 -7.09
C THR A 77 8.00 11.76 -5.91
N ASN A 78 6.68 11.62 -5.82
CA ASN A 78 5.86 12.26 -4.79
C ASN A 78 5.20 11.22 -3.88
N HIS A 79 5.78 11.01 -2.70
CA HIS A 79 5.28 10.10 -1.67
C HIS A 79 3.82 10.38 -1.27
N LYS A 80 3.43 11.64 -1.15
CA LYS A 80 2.04 12.01 -0.79
C LYS A 80 1.05 11.61 -1.87
N TYR A 81 1.44 11.69 -3.15
CA TYR A 81 0.57 11.26 -4.25
C TYR A 81 0.43 9.74 -4.31
N LYS A 82 1.51 8.98 -4.06
CA LYS A 82 1.45 7.52 -3.95
C LYS A 82 0.47 7.09 -2.87
N ILE A 83 0.55 7.67 -1.69
CA ILE A 83 -0.35 7.32 -0.59
C ILE A 83 -1.79 7.76 -0.86
N LYS A 84 -1.99 8.95 -1.44
CA LYS A 84 -3.34 9.36 -1.88
C LYS A 84 -3.94 8.39 -2.90
N GLY A 85 -3.11 7.79 -3.76
CA GLY A 85 -3.52 6.74 -4.70
C GLY A 85 -3.99 5.45 -4.05
N MET A 86 -3.77 5.27 -2.74
CA MET A 86 -4.20 4.10 -1.95
C MET A 86 -5.46 4.35 -1.12
N SER A 87 -6.18 5.45 -1.35
CA SER A 87 -7.42 5.75 -0.61
C SER A 87 -8.49 4.65 -0.76
N TRP A 88 -8.52 3.97 -1.91
CA TRP A 88 -9.42 2.83 -2.16
C TRP A 88 -9.12 1.66 -1.22
N ALA A 89 -7.84 1.37 -0.97
CA ALA A 89 -7.44 0.27 -0.09
C ALA A 89 -7.79 0.58 1.37
N HIS A 90 -7.58 1.83 1.79
CA HIS A 90 -8.01 2.30 3.12
C HIS A 90 -9.53 2.22 3.30
N TYR A 91 -10.29 2.64 2.28
CA TYR A 91 -11.75 2.53 2.29
C TYR A 91 -12.20 1.07 2.38
N ASP A 92 -11.66 0.20 1.52
CA ASP A 92 -12.04 -1.20 1.47
C ASP A 92 -11.65 -1.90 2.79
N ALA A 93 -10.49 -1.61 3.37
CA ALA A 93 -10.05 -2.14 4.66
C ALA A 93 -10.97 -1.79 5.85
N ASN A 94 -11.76 -0.73 5.72
CA ASN A 94 -12.75 -0.30 6.71
C ASN A 94 -14.18 -0.75 6.35
N THR A 95 -14.37 -1.44 5.22
CA THR A 95 -15.68 -1.89 4.72
C THR A 95 -15.81 -3.41 4.82
N SER A 96 -17.02 -3.88 5.15
CA SER A 96 -17.31 -5.32 5.18
C SER A 96 -17.17 -5.95 3.78
N PRO A 97 -16.61 -7.16 3.64
CA PRO A 97 -16.14 -8.05 4.71
C PRO A 97 -14.70 -7.77 5.18
N HIS A 98 -13.93 -6.95 4.46
CA HIS A 98 -12.49 -6.76 4.70
C HIS A 98 -12.14 -6.09 6.03
N ASN A 99 -13.08 -5.45 6.72
CA ASN A 99 -12.86 -4.93 8.07
C ASN A 99 -12.98 -5.98 9.18
N LEU A 100 -13.29 -7.23 8.84
CA LEU A 100 -13.37 -8.35 9.77
C LEU A 100 -12.13 -9.24 9.60
N VAL A 101 -11.33 -9.35 10.66
CA VAL A 101 -10.12 -10.19 10.71
C VAL A 101 -10.41 -11.40 11.59
N TRP A 102 -10.12 -12.60 11.08
CA TRP A 102 -10.28 -13.84 11.82
C TRP A 102 -9.18 -13.98 12.89
N VAL A 103 -9.56 -14.21 14.15
CA VAL A 103 -8.64 -14.19 15.30
C VAL A 103 -8.70 -15.44 16.19
N GLY A 104 -9.58 -16.38 15.89
CA GLY A 104 -9.76 -17.59 16.71
C GLY A 104 -10.09 -18.82 15.85
N PRO A 105 -10.31 -19.99 16.47
CA PRO A 105 -10.62 -21.21 15.73
C PRO A 105 -12.02 -21.23 15.13
N ASP A 106 -12.96 -20.46 15.68
CA ASP A 106 -14.36 -20.48 15.25
C ASP A 106 -14.63 -19.43 14.17
N ARG A 107 -15.62 -19.71 13.32
CA ARG A 107 -16.01 -18.80 12.21
C ARG A 107 -16.40 -17.40 12.70
N ASP A 108 -16.98 -17.34 13.90
CA ASP A 108 -17.49 -16.10 14.49
C ASP A 108 -16.42 -15.37 15.32
N ASP A 109 -15.21 -15.94 15.45
CA ASP A 109 -14.06 -15.30 16.11
C ASP A 109 -13.44 -14.26 15.17
N VAL A 110 -14.16 -13.16 14.97
CA VAL A 110 -13.74 -12.04 14.14
C VAL A 110 -13.55 -10.78 14.96
N GLU A 111 -12.40 -10.14 14.78
CA GLU A 111 -12.14 -8.80 15.27
C GLU A 111 -12.47 -7.78 14.18
N ARG A 112 -13.21 -6.73 14.53
CA ARG A 112 -13.41 -5.61 13.61
C ARG A 112 -12.24 -4.64 13.72
N VAL A 113 -11.48 -4.51 12.63
CA VAL A 113 -10.41 -3.52 12.52
C VAL A 113 -10.99 -2.21 11.99
N LYS A 114 -10.57 -1.10 12.60
CA LYS A 114 -10.84 0.26 12.11
C LYS A 114 -9.51 0.95 11.87
N ALA A 115 -9.05 0.93 10.62
CA ALA A 115 -7.76 1.46 10.25
C ALA A 115 -7.83 2.97 10.00
N ASN A 116 -6.94 3.74 10.62
CA ASN A 116 -6.81 5.17 10.35
C ASN A 116 -6.21 5.43 8.97
N GLU A 117 -6.46 6.62 8.42
CA GLU A 117 -5.87 7.02 7.15
C GLU A 117 -4.33 7.02 7.25
N PRO A 118 -3.60 6.44 6.28
CA PRO A 118 -2.14 6.45 6.29
C PRO A 118 -1.57 7.88 6.19
N LEU A 119 -0.93 8.36 7.26
CA LEU A 119 -0.31 9.68 7.29
C LEU A 119 1.19 9.60 6.98
N PHE A 120 1.64 10.39 5.99
CA PHE A 120 3.06 10.47 5.64
C PHE A 120 3.93 10.96 6.81
N GLU A 121 3.40 11.79 7.70
CA GLU A 121 4.10 12.23 8.90
C GLU A 121 4.43 11.04 9.83
N LYS A 122 3.46 10.13 10.05
CA LYS A 122 3.67 8.92 10.86
C LYS A 122 4.75 8.02 10.27
N ARG A 123 4.83 7.92 8.94
CA ARG A 123 5.92 7.18 8.25
C ARG A 123 7.31 7.78 8.51
N ASN A 124 7.42 9.10 8.64
CA ASN A 124 8.71 9.69 9.03
C ASN A 124 9.00 9.50 10.52
N ASN A 125 7.99 9.68 11.37
CA ASN A 125 8.10 9.49 12.81
C ASN A 125 8.42 8.03 13.18
N SER A 126 8.10 7.07 12.32
CA SER A 126 8.36 5.64 12.55
C SER A 126 9.84 5.24 12.36
N LEU A 127 10.63 6.08 11.69
CA LEU A 127 12.05 5.83 11.40
C LEU A 127 12.99 6.81 12.12
N TYR A 128 12.65 8.10 12.13
CA TYR A 128 13.57 9.15 12.57
C TYR A 128 13.24 9.68 13.96
N VAL A 129 14.29 9.94 14.75
CA VAL A 129 14.17 10.74 15.97
C VAL A 129 13.93 12.19 15.58
N GLY A 130 12.87 12.79 16.11
CA GLY A 130 12.48 14.17 15.83
C GLY A 130 12.67 15.11 17.02
N ILE A 131 12.65 16.41 16.77
CA ILE A 131 12.62 17.45 17.81
C ILE A 131 11.46 18.40 17.49
N ILE A 132 10.51 18.55 18.43
CA ILE A 132 9.36 19.47 18.32
C ILE A 132 9.21 20.19 19.66
N ASN A 133 9.15 21.53 19.63
CA ASN A 133 8.95 22.37 20.83
C ASN A 133 9.90 22.03 21.99
N ASN A 134 11.18 21.79 21.70
CA ASN A 134 12.22 21.35 22.66
C ASN A 134 12.01 19.95 23.28
N TYR A 135 11.13 19.11 22.72
CA TYR A 135 10.96 17.72 23.11
C TYR A 135 11.49 16.76 22.05
N ILE A 136 12.14 15.68 22.49
CA ILE A 136 12.63 14.59 21.63
C ILE A 136 11.47 13.61 21.37
N LYS A 137 11.13 13.42 20.10
CA LYS A 137 10.22 12.39 19.63
C LYS A 137 11.00 11.13 19.27
N LEU A 138 10.65 10.02 19.90
CA LEU A 138 11.26 8.72 19.61
C LEU A 138 10.26 7.86 18.82
N PRO A 139 10.69 7.18 17.75
CA PRO A 139 9.79 6.36 16.94
C PRO A 139 8.94 5.36 17.71
N LYS A 140 9.55 4.68 18.70
CA LYS A 140 8.86 3.71 19.56
C LYS A 140 7.78 4.30 20.48
N LYS A 141 7.73 5.62 20.62
CA LYS A 141 6.69 6.34 21.39
C LYS A 141 5.61 6.92 20.50
N GLU A 142 5.94 7.21 19.24
CA GLU A 142 4.99 7.79 18.27
C GLU A 142 4.19 6.72 17.52
N ILE A 143 4.72 5.49 17.44
CA ILE A 143 4.10 4.36 16.74
C ILE A 143 3.95 3.20 17.71
N LEU A 144 2.71 2.81 17.96
CA LEU A 144 2.31 1.72 18.85
C LEU A 144 1.84 0.50 18.05
N GLY A 145 1.62 -0.62 18.74
CA GLY A 145 1.10 -1.86 18.14
C GLY A 145 -0.16 -1.65 17.28
N PRO A 146 -1.19 -0.93 17.75
CA PRO A 146 -2.37 -0.64 16.93
C PRO A 146 -2.04 0.07 15.62
N ASP A 147 -1.12 1.04 15.63
CA ASP A 147 -0.73 1.76 14.42
C ASP A 147 -0.13 0.83 13.37
N ALA A 148 0.77 -0.07 13.80
CA ALA A 148 1.41 -1.04 12.92
C ALA A 148 0.39 -2.08 12.39
N LYS A 149 -0.50 -2.57 13.26
CA LYS A 149 -1.57 -3.51 12.89
C LYS A 149 -2.49 -2.91 11.84
N GLU A 150 -2.91 -1.66 12.02
CA GLU A 150 -3.80 -0.96 11.10
C GLU A 150 -3.19 -0.79 9.71
N ILE A 151 -1.91 -0.41 9.62
CA ILE A 151 -1.27 -0.19 8.31
C ILE A 151 -0.96 -1.52 7.60
N ILE A 152 -0.60 -2.57 8.34
CA ILE A 152 -0.47 -3.94 7.81
C ILE A 152 -1.81 -4.40 7.26
N HIS A 153 -2.90 -4.17 8.00
CA HIS A 153 -4.25 -4.52 7.57
C HIS A 153 -4.61 -3.86 6.24
N ILE A 154 -4.36 -2.55 6.09
CA ILE A 154 -4.61 -1.85 4.81
C ILE A 154 -3.79 -2.46 3.67
N ALA A 155 -2.51 -2.81 3.91
CA ALA A 155 -1.65 -3.42 2.88
C ALA A 155 -2.12 -4.82 2.48
N ASN A 156 -2.50 -5.65 3.45
CA ASN A 156 -3.06 -6.98 3.20
C ASN A 156 -4.36 -6.89 2.39
N VAL A 157 -5.27 -5.99 2.76
CA VAL A 157 -6.50 -5.75 1.98
C VAL A 157 -6.17 -5.25 0.58
N ALA A 158 -5.18 -4.37 0.42
CA ALA A 158 -4.77 -3.92 -0.91
C ALA A 158 -4.33 -5.10 -1.82
N PHE A 159 -3.51 -6.02 -1.29
CA PHE A 159 -3.12 -7.22 -2.04
C PHE A 159 -4.29 -8.13 -2.37
N GLN A 160 -5.16 -8.41 -1.39
CA GLN A 160 -6.35 -9.22 -1.59
C GLN A 160 -7.21 -8.65 -2.71
N ARG A 161 -7.50 -7.34 -2.67
CA ARG A 161 -8.32 -6.66 -3.68
C ARG A 161 -7.65 -6.68 -5.06
N ILE A 162 -6.33 -6.50 -5.12
CA ILE A 162 -5.58 -6.61 -6.38
C ILE A 162 -5.72 -8.01 -6.96
N TRP A 163 -5.54 -9.03 -6.15
CA TRP A 163 -5.69 -10.42 -6.57
C TRP A 163 -7.12 -10.73 -7.05
N GLU A 164 -8.15 -10.23 -6.34
CA GLU A 164 -9.55 -10.34 -6.77
C GLU A 164 -9.80 -9.67 -8.14
N ALA A 165 -9.19 -8.50 -8.38
CA ALA A 165 -9.34 -7.72 -9.62
C ALA A 165 -8.51 -8.26 -10.80
N SER A 166 -7.35 -8.85 -10.53
CA SER A 166 -6.41 -9.37 -11.54
C SER A 166 -6.55 -10.86 -11.83
N GLY A 167 -7.21 -11.64 -10.95
CA GLY A 167 -7.75 -12.96 -11.26
C GLY A 167 -7.50 -14.09 -10.24
N GLU A 168 -8.60 -14.53 -9.59
CA GLU A 168 -9.04 -15.93 -9.36
C GLU A 168 -10.59 -16.05 -9.60
N PHE A 169 -11.32 -14.93 -9.56
CA PHE A 169 -12.77 -14.81 -9.84
C PHE A 169 -13.13 -14.14 -11.17
N GLY A 170 -12.27 -14.24 -12.19
CA GLY A 170 -12.55 -13.68 -13.54
C GLY A 170 -12.18 -12.20 -13.74
N GLY A 171 -11.49 -11.58 -12.77
CA GLY A 171 -10.86 -10.28 -12.93
C GLY A 171 -9.74 -10.36 -13.96
N ASN A 172 -9.86 -9.65 -15.10
CA ASN A 172 -8.83 -9.56 -16.14
C ASN A 172 -8.24 -8.13 -16.19
N GLN A 173 -8.18 -7.45 -15.04
CA GLN A 173 -7.81 -6.04 -14.97
C GLN A 173 -6.63 -5.83 -14.02
N ILE A 174 -5.62 -5.11 -14.52
CA ILE A 174 -4.52 -4.58 -13.71
C ILE A 174 -4.56 -3.05 -13.77
N GLY A 175 -4.06 -2.39 -12.73
CA GLY A 175 -4.05 -0.93 -12.64
C GLY A 175 -5.22 -0.37 -11.84
N THR A 176 -5.24 0.95 -11.68
CA THR A 176 -6.14 1.62 -10.74
C THR A 176 -7.62 1.53 -11.13
N LYS A 177 -7.90 1.27 -12.41
CA LYS A 177 -9.27 1.11 -12.94
C LYS A 177 -10.07 0.01 -12.23
N GLY A 178 -9.40 -1.05 -11.77
CA GLY A 178 -10.05 -2.14 -11.03
C GLY A 178 -10.65 -1.72 -9.69
N PHE A 179 -10.29 -0.54 -9.18
CA PHE A 179 -10.68 -0.05 -7.84
C PHE A 179 -11.43 1.28 -7.88
N MET A 180 -11.67 1.85 -9.07
CA MET A 180 -12.49 3.05 -9.23
C MET A 180 -13.96 2.66 -9.05
N LYS A 181 -14.61 3.23 -8.04
CA LYS A 181 -16.06 3.11 -7.81
C LYS A 181 -16.82 4.19 -8.58
#